data_AF-A0A9E3QI37-F1
#
_entry.id   AF-A0A9E3QI37-F1
#
_cell.length_a   1.000
_cell.length_b   1.000
_cell.length_c   1.000
_cell.angle_alpha   90.00
_cell.angle_beta   90.00
_cell.angle_gamma   90.00
#
_symmetry.space_group_name_H-M   'P 1'
#
loop_
_entity.id
_entity.type
_entity.pdbx_description
1 polymer ?
#
loop_
_entity_poly.entity_id
_entity_poly.type
_entity_poly.pdbx_seq_one_letter_code
_entity_poly.pdbx_strand_id
1 'polypeptide(L)'
;MFRDQKNKRNGQSLQDTRFRKAGRFDRFLLVLTLAYLLLVGLGLQAQLDFEPSAWCTNQRAQEGSVFTIGKAMFDHTNYWPEDLLRIVRWATIQVAARWG
;
A
#
# COMPACT_ATOMS: atom_id res chain seq x y z
N MET A 1 -19.99 30.09 39.56
CA MET A 1 -20.58 30.17 38.21
C MET A 1 -19.43 30.26 37.20
N PHE A 2 -18.85 29.11 36.84
CA PHE A 2 -17.71 29.05 35.91
C PHE A 2 -18.24 28.95 34.48
N ARG A 3 -17.85 29.94 33.70
CA ARG A 3 -18.43 30.30 32.41
C ARG A 3 -17.80 29.47 31.30
N ASP A 4 -18.67 29.03 30.40
CA ASP A 4 -18.44 28.37 29.14
C ASP A 4 -17.29 29.00 28.31
N GLN A 5 -16.22 28.23 28.10
CA GLN A 5 -15.41 28.22 26.88
C GLN A 5 -14.73 26.84 26.77
N LYS A 6 -15.55 25.81 26.59
CA LYS A 6 -15.03 24.49 26.20
C LYS A 6 -14.47 24.64 24.79
N ASN A 7 -13.14 24.68 24.70
CA ASN A 7 -12.37 24.84 23.48
C ASN A 7 -12.82 23.81 22.42
N LYS A 8 -13.70 24.26 21.52
CA LYS A 8 -14.24 23.52 20.36
C LYS A 8 -13.19 23.26 19.28
N ARG A 9 -11.93 23.69 19.45
CA ARG A 9 -10.96 23.73 18.36
C ARG A 9 -10.14 22.45 18.20
N ASN A 10 -9.95 21.65 19.25
CA ASN A 10 -9.01 20.50 19.20
C ASN A 10 -9.61 19.15 19.69
N GLY A 11 -10.93 19.04 19.86
CA GLY A 11 -11.53 17.91 20.59
C GLY A 11 -12.47 16.98 19.82
N GLN A 12 -12.75 17.22 18.53
CA GLN A 12 -13.78 16.48 17.78
C GLN A 12 -13.40 16.25 16.31
N SER A 13 -12.34 15.48 16.04
CA SER A 13 -12.11 14.98 14.67
C SER A 13 -11.93 13.45 14.61
N LEU A 14 -11.88 12.75 15.74
CA LEU A 14 -11.69 11.29 15.77
C LEU A 14 -13.00 10.50 15.92
N GLN A 15 -14.12 11.17 16.26
CA GLN A 15 -15.44 10.52 16.36
C GLN A 15 -16.36 10.75 15.14
N ASP A 16 -16.05 11.71 14.27
CA ASP A 16 -16.87 12.00 13.10
C ASP A 16 -16.62 11.05 11.92
N THR A 17 -15.56 10.23 11.98
CA THR A 17 -15.44 9.05 11.11
C THR A 17 -16.17 7.85 11.72
N ARG A 18 -17.39 8.06 12.22
CA ARG A 18 -18.32 6.97 12.53
C ARG A 18 -18.74 6.33 11.21
N PHE A 19 -17.94 5.37 10.73
CA PHE A 19 -18.30 4.47 9.64
C PHE A 19 -19.55 3.68 10.03
N ARG A 20 -20.72 4.24 9.66
CA ARG A 20 -22.05 3.83 10.10
C ARG A 20 -22.52 2.45 9.62
N LYS A 21 -21.72 1.72 8.82
CA LYS A 21 -22.05 0.38 8.28
C LYS A 21 -20.80 -0.49 8.14
N ALA A 22 -20.58 -1.40 9.09
CA ALA A 22 -19.46 -2.34 9.10
C ALA A 22 -19.30 -3.12 7.78
N GLY A 23 -20.41 -3.57 7.16
CA GLY A 23 -20.36 -4.34 5.92
C GLY A 23 -19.88 -3.57 4.68
N ARG A 24 -19.94 -2.23 4.66
CA ARG A 24 -19.34 -1.45 3.57
C ARG A 24 -17.84 -1.23 3.78
N PHE A 25 -17.45 -1.08 5.05
CA PHE A 25 -16.06 -0.90 5.43
C PHE A 25 -15.26 -2.17 5.16
N ASP A 26 -15.80 -3.33 5.50
CA ASP A 26 -15.19 -4.63 5.23
C ASP A 26 -14.87 -4.82 3.73
N ARG A 27 -15.86 -4.59 2.86
CA ARG A 27 -15.66 -4.67 1.40
C ARG A 27 -14.67 -3.64 0.88
N PHE A 28 -14.72 -2.42 1.40
CA PHE A 28 -13.77 -1.37 1.04
C PHE A 28 -12.34 -1.76 1.44
N LEU A 29 -12.18 -2.30 2.64
CA LEU A 29 -10.89 -2.75 3.17
C LEU A 29 -10.36 -3.94 2.37
N LEU A 30 -11.24 -4.86 1.96
CA LEU A 30 -10.88 -5.98 1.09
C LEU A 30 -10.39 -5.50 -0.28
N VAL A 31 -11.12 -4.58 -0.92
CA VAL A 31 -10.71 -3.97 -2.20
C VAL A 31 -9.39 -3.21 -2.05
N LEU A 32 -9.24 -2.43 -0.97
CA LEU A 32 -8.00 -1.71 -0.70
C LEU A 32 -6.81 -2.65 -0.49
N THR A 33 -7.04 -3.75 0.23
CA THR A 33 -6.03 -4.78 0.47
C THR A 33 -5.60 -5.44 -0.84
N LEU A 34 -6.56 -5.81 -1.69
CA LEU A 34 -6.27 -6.37 -3.01
C LEU A 34 -5.50 -5.40 -3.90
N ALA A 35 -5.93 -4.13 -3.96
CA ALA A 35 -5.22 -3.11 -4.70
C ALA A 35 -3.78 -2.95 -4.19
N TYR A 36 -3.60 -2.92 -2.87
CA TYR A 36 -2.27 -2.83 -2.26
C TYR A 36 -1.39 -4.04 -2.61
N LEU A 37 -1.93 -5.26 -2.55
CA LEU A 37 -1.20 -6.47 -2.93
C LEU A 37 -0.77 -6.44 -4.41
N LEU A 38 -1.65 -6.01 -5.31
CA LEU A 38 -1.31 -5.86 -6.73
C LEU A 38 -0.21 -4.82 -6.95
N LEU A 39 -0.29 -3.68 -6.29
CA LEU A 39 0.73 -2.63 -6.34
C LEU A 39 2.08 -3.09 -5.80
N VAL A 40 2.10 -3.87 -4.72
CA VAL A 40 3.33 -4.48 -4.19
C VAL A 40 3.89 -5.52 -5.16
N GLY A 41 3.04 -6.36 -5.75
CA GLY A 41 3.47 -7.31 -6.78
C GLY A 41 4.10 -6.63 -7.98
N LEU A 42 3.52 -5.52 -8.42
CA LEU A 42 4.06 -4.71 -9.52
C LEU A 42 5.40 -4.11 -9.16
N GLY A 43 5.56 -3.57 -7.96
CA GLY A 43 6.84 -3.04 -7.49
C GLY A 43 7.93 -4.12 -7.39
N LEU A 44 7.59 -5.33 -6.93
CA LEU A 44 8.52 -6.46 -6.86
C LEU A 44 8.95 -6.93 -8.26
N GLN A 45 7.99 -7.06 -9.18
CA GLN A 45 8.26 -7.47 -10.55
C GLN A 45 9.09 -6.41 -11.28
N ALA A 46 8.74 -5.13 -11.13
CA ALA A 46 9.48 -4.04 -11.73
C ALA A 46 10.91 -3.91 -11.18
N GLN A 47 11.13 -4.27 -9.90
CA GLN A 47 12.48 -4.30 -9.32
C GLN A 47 13.36 -5.42 -9.93
N LEU A 48 12.75 -6.50 -10.42
CA LEU A 48 13.46 -7.57 -11.11
C LEU A 48 13.73 -7.23 -12.58
N ASP A 49 12.76 -6.59 -13.24
CA ASP A 49 12.80 -6.38 -14.69
C ASP A 49 13.48 -5.07 -15.11
N PHE A 50 13.54 -4.06 -14.24
CA PHE A 50 14.07 -2.73 -14.56
C PHE A 50 15.22 -2.30 -13.64
N GLU A 51 16.17 -1.57 -14.22
CA GLU A 51 17.20 -0.91 -13.42
C GLU A 51 16.63 0.15 -12.46
N PRO A 52 17.29 0.41 -11.31
CA PRO A 52 16.88 1.44 -10.37
C PRO A 52 16.67 2.83 -10.97
N SER A 53 17.40 3.13 -12.05
CA SER A 53 17.31 4.38 -12.82
C SER A 53 15.96 4.61 -13.50
N ALA A 54 15.19 3.54 -13.74
CA ALA A 54 13.92 3.62 -14.45
C ALA A 54 12.77 4.09 -13.56
N TRP A 55 12.84 3.85 -12.24
CA TRP A 55 11.78 4.20 -11.27
C TRP A 55 12.22 5.21 -10.22
N CYS A 56 13.52 5.50 -10.08
CA CYS A 56 14.01 6.54 -9.19
C CYS A 56 15.25 7.23 -9.77
N THR A 57 15.33 8.55 -9.64
CA THR A 57 16.56 9.29 -9.96
C THR A 57 17.70 8.96 -8.99
N ASN A 58 17.36 8.49 -7.79
CA ASN A 58 18.32 8.01 -6.80
C ASN A 58 18.67 6.55 -7.07
N GLN A 59 19.94 6.27 -7.38
CA GLN A 59 20.45 4.92 -7.70
C GLN A 59 20.55 3.98 -6.49
N ARG A 60 20.09 4.40 -5.30
CA ARG A 60 20.13 3.59 -4.08
C ARG A 60 18.94 2.65 -4.05
N ALA A 61 19.18 1.40 -4.44
CA ALA A 61 18.18 0.34 -4.57
C ALA A 61 17.35 0.05 -3.29
N GLN A 62 17.80 0.50 -2.10
CA GLN A 62 17.12 0.24 -0.82
C GLN A 62 16.33 1.40 -0.23
N GLU A 63 16.33 2.59 -0.86
CA GLU A 63 15.59 3.75 -0.32
C GLU A 63 14.13 3.80 -0.82
N GLY A 64 13.82 3.13 -1.94
CA GLY A 64 12.47 3.05 -2.50
C GLY A 64 11.64 1.94 -1.89
N SER A 65 10.51 2.30 -1.24
CA SER A 65 9.50 1.29 -0.89
C SER A 65 8.97 0.63 -2.16
N VAL A 66 8.82 -0.69 -2.15
CA VAL A 66 8.24 -1.49 -3.24
C VAL A 66 6.88 -0.93 -3.69
N PHE A 67 6.08 -0.40 -2.77
CA PHE A 67 4.81 0.25 -3.10
C PHE A 67 5.00 1.53 -3.93
N THR A 68 6.03 2.32 -3.64
CA THR A 68 6.35 3.53 -4.40
C THR A 68 6.85 3.19 -5.80
N ILE A 69 7.67 2.15 -5.92
CA ILE A 69 8.14 1.61 -7.21
C ILE A 69 6.94 1.15 -8.04
N GLY A 70 6.04 0.37 -7.44
CA GLY A 70 4.82 -0.11 -8.09
C GLY A 70 3.92 1.04 -8.56
N LYS A 71 3.78 2.12 -7.78
CA LYS A 71 3.04 3.31 -8.25
C LYS A 71 3.72 4.01 -9.42
N ALA A 72 5.04 4.19 -9.36
CA ALA A 72 5.79 4.85 -10.43
C ALA A 72 5.73 4.05 -11.74
N MET A 73 5.75 2.72 -11.64
CA MET A 73 5.78 1.82 -12.80
C MET A 73 4.38 1.39 -13.28
N PHE A 74 3.31 1.77 -12.58
CA PHE A 74 1.95 1.35 -12.91
C PHE A 74 1.56 1.74 -14.34
N ASP A 75 1.88 2.96 -14.78
CA ASP A 75 1.54 3.45 -16.12
C ASP A 75 2.57 3.01 -17.19
N HIS A 76 3.72 2.47 -16.77
CA HIS A 76 4.83 2.11 -17.66
C HIS A 76 4.92 0.60 -17.93
N THR A 77 4.14 -0.21 -17.24
CA THR A 77 4.21 -1.67 -17.31
C THR A 77 2.84 -2.27 -17.56
N ASN A 78 2.79 -3.34 -18.36
CA ASN A 78 1.55 -4.03 -18.73
C ASN A 78 1.61 -5.49 -18.27
N TYR A 79 1.77 -5.69 -16.96
CA TYR A 79 1.77 -7.03 -16.38
C TYR A 79 0.36 -7.57 -16.19
N TRP A 80 0.21 -8.86 -16.43
CA TRP A 80 -1.04 -9.55 -16.12
C TRP A 80 -1.22 -9.65 -14.60
N PRO A 81 -2.44 -9.46 -14.06
CA PRO A 81 -2.69 -9.56 -12.63
C PRO A 81 -2.24 -10.89 -12.01
N GLU A 82 -2.30 -11.98 -12.79
CA GLU A 82 -1.88 -13.31 -12.39
C GLU A 82 -0.39 -13.40 -12.07
N ASP A 83 0.44 -12.73 -12.86
CA ASP A 83 1.89 -12.70 -12.66
C ASP A 83 2.24 -11.90 -11.40
N LEU A 84 1.57 -10.76 -11.18
CA LEU A 84 1.75 -9.96 -9.97
C LEU A 84 1.42 -10.76 -8.71
N LEU A 85 0.30 -11.48 -8.71
CA LEU A 85 -0.10 -12.33 -7.58
C LEU A 85 0.86 -13.51 -7.37
N ARG A 86 1.43 -14.05 -8.45
CA ARG A 86 2.44 -15.12 -8.38
C ARG A 86 3.72 -14.64 -7.70
N ILE A 87 4.19 -13.44 -8.05
CA ILE A 87 5.37 -12.83 -7.41
C ILE A 87 5.10 -12.55 -5.94
N VAL A 88 3.93 -11.99 -5.60
CA VAL A 88 3.56 -11.74 -4.19
C VAL A 88 3.54 -13.05 -3.39
N ARG A 89 2.93 -14.11 -3.95
CA ARG A 89 2.92 -15.44 -3.32
C ARG A 89 4.35 -15.96 -3.11
N TRP A 90 5.20 -15.89 -4.12
CA TRP A 90 6.59 -16.34 -4.03
C TRP A 90 7.35 -15.57 -2.94
N ALA A 91 7.24 -14.24 -2.93
CA ALA A 91 7.88 -13.39 -1.93
C ALA A 91 7.39 -13.70 -0.51
N THR A 92 6.08 -13.96 -0.35
CA THR A 92 5.48 -14.32 0.93
C THR A 92 6.00 -15.68 1.43
N ILE A 93 6.08 -16.69 0.57
CA ILE A 93 6.59 -18.03 0.93
C ILE A 93 8.09 -17.96 1.28
N GLN A 94 8.88 -17.24 0.48
CA GLN A 94 10.30 -17.01 0.73
C GLN A 94 10.56 -16.33 2.07
N VAL A 95 9.78 -15.30 2.39
CA VAL A 95 9.88 -14.63 3.68
C VAL A 95 9.41 -15.57 4.79
N ALA A 96 8.27 -16.24 4.67
CA ALA A 96 7.78 -17.17 5.69
C ALA A 96 8.80 -18.27 6.03
N ALA A 97 9.54 -18.77 5.04
CA ALA A 97 10.60 -19.76 5.24
C ALA A 97 11.81 -19.23 6.04
N ARG A 98 11.99 -17.90 6.15
CA ARG A 98 13.06 -17.27 6.95
C ARG A 98 12.68 -17.00 8.40
N TRP A 99 11.45 -17.27 8.79
CA TRP A 99 10.91 -17.00 10.13
C TRP A 99 10.74 -18.26 10.98
N GLY A 100 11.19 -19.42 10.49
CA GLY A 100 11.35 -20.66 11.25
C GLY A 100 12.82 -20.90 11.56
#